data_AF-S6A504-F1
#
_entry.id   AF-S6A504-F1
#
_cell.length_a   1.000
_cell.length_b   1.000
_cell.length_c   1.000
_cell.angle_alpha   90.00
_cell.angle_beta   90.00
_cell.angle_gamma   90.00
#
_symmetry.space_group_name_H-M   'P 1'
#
loop_
_entity.id
_entity.type
_entity.pdbx_description
1 polymer ?
#
loop_
_entity_poly.entity_id
_entity_poly.type
_entity_poly.pdbx_seq_one_letter_code
_entity_poly.pdbx_strand_id
1 'polypeptide(L)'
;MNTTKILYYLSIAIGLLIVIAIFYGFWQALQTNPKDPWSIFPISQFFMSAHSIVFAIGAIVWILGTIVFLLEIAGYTITSKGLAKNRMGIGDWSVIDIALVALSAAVYGGLLAATAPITIVPGFTWLRPANSLAPLFGMFFGIPGAVGVAIGNLLADILSGYFGVGSIGGFIGNFLIAYIPYKFVRDHSFSNASSIGEFYIWGVIVQAFVSALYICWWLDIMQNVVGLPLFVIWAIIATSILINNITVNAVLSPILGVILFPIVKSRGLYWKDRVQPQASTLSK
;
A
#
# COMPACT_ATOMS: atom_id res chain seq x y z
N MET A 1 -13.91 -5.29 30.84
CA MET A 1 -12.81 -5.18 29.85
C MET A 1 -12.62 -3.69 29.55
N ASN A 2 -11.40 -3.15 29.61
CA ASN A 2 -11.16 -1.71 29.42
C ASN A 2 -11.61 -1.27 28.01
N THR A 3 -12.38 -0.19 27.88
CA THR A 3 -13.01 0.28 26.62
C THR A 3 -12.00 0.37 25.47
N THR A 4 -10.76 0.77 25.75
CA THR A 4 -9.67 0.82 24.77
C THR A 4 -9.27 -0.56 24.23
N LYS A 5 -9.27 -1.60 25.06
CA LYS A 5 -9.00 -2.97 24.61
C LYS A 5 -10.16 -3.50 23.76
N ILE A 6 -11.40 -3.15 24.12
CA ILE A 6 -12.58 -3.51 23.32
C ILE A 6 -12.46 -2.92 21.91
N LEU A 7 -12.18 -1.61 21.79
CA LEU A 7 -12.05 -0.94 20.49
C LEU A 7 -10.90 -1.50 19.64
N TYR A 8 -9.79 -1.89 20.27
CA TYR A 8 -8.66 -2.54 19.59
C TYR A 8 -9.08 -3.85 18.93
N TYR A 9 -9.68 -4.77 19.69
CA TYR A 9 -10.13 -6.05 19.16
C TYR A 9 -11.28 -5.90 18.17
N LEU A 10 -12.17 -4.93 18.37
CA LEU A 10 -13.23 -4.61 17.42
C LEU A 10 -12.66 -4.16 16.06
N SER A 11 -11.62 -3.33 16.05
CA SER A 11 -10.99 -2.89 14.80
C SER A 11 -10.41 -4.06 14.01
N ILE A 12 -9.73 -4.99 14.70
CA ILE A 12 -9.22 -6.23 14.09
C ILE A 12 -10.37 -7.11 13.60
N ALA A 13 -11.40 -7.30 14.41
CA ALA A 13 -12.55 -8.13 14.06
C ALA A 13 -13.29 -7.58 12.82
N ILE A 14 -13.50 -6.27 12.74
CA ILE A 14 -14.09 -5.62 11.55
C ILE A 14 -13.21 -5.87 10.32
N GLY A 15 -11.89 -5.69 10.44
CA GLY A 15 -10.96 -5.98 9.35
C GLY A 15 -11.05 -7.43 8.86
N LEU A 16 -11.08 -8.40 9.78
CA LEU A 16 -11.22 -9.82 9.45
C LEU A 16 -12.58 -10.15 8.84
N LEU A 17 -13.66 -9.54 9.32
CA LEU A 17 -15.00 -9.70 8.75
C LEU A 17 -15.07 -9.18 7.30
N ILE A 18 -14.42 -8.05 7.00
CA ILE A 18 -14.30 -7.53 5.63
C ILE A 18 -13.58 -8.54 4.74
N VAL A 19 -12.46 -9.09 5.21
CA VAL A 19 -11.71 -10.12 4.48
C VAL A 19 -12.59 -11.35 4.21
N ILE A 20 -13.26 -11.87 5.23
CA ILE A 20 -14.17 -13.02 5.10
C ILE A 20 -15.27 -12.74 4.07
N ALA A 21 -15.90 -11.56 4.13
CA ALA A 21 -16.94 -11.17 3.20
C ALA A 21 -16.44 -11.12 1.75
N ILE A 22 -15.22 -10.61 1.51
CA ILE A 22 -14.61 -10.58 0.19
C ILE A 22 -14.38 -12.00 -0.36
N PHE A 23 -13.75 -12.88 0.43
CA PHE A 23 -13.49 -14.26 0.00
C PHE A 23 -14.79 -15.04 -0.20
N TYR A 24 -15.77 -14.85 0.66
CA TYR A 24 -17.09 -15.47 0.52
C TYR A 24 -17.79 -15.01 -0.76
N GLY A 25 -17.79 -13.71 -1.05
CA GLY A 25 -18.36 -13.16 -2.29
C GLY A 25 -17.67 -13.69 -3.54
N PHE A 26 -16.34 -13.85 -3.52
CA PHE A 26 -15.63 -14.42 -4.66
C PHE A 26 -15.87 -15.93 -4.79
N TRP A 27 -15.95 -16.65 -3.67
CA TRP A 27 -16.29 -18.07 -3.69
C TRP A 27 -17.67 -18.32 -4.30
N GLN A 28 -18.67 -17.49 -3.97
CA GLN A 28 -19.98 -17.55 -4.62
C GLN A 28 -19.91 -17.30 -6.14
N ALA A 29 -19.09 -16.33 -6.57
CA ALA A 29 -18.84 -16.07 -7.97
C ALA A 29 -18.17 -17.28 -8.67
N LEU A 30 -17.16 -17.90 -8.03
CA LEU A 30 -16.53 -19.11 -8.56
C LEU A 30 -17.52 -20.28 -8.73
N GLN A 31 -18.44 -20.47 -7.78
CA GLN A 31 -19.45 -21.54 -7.91
C GLN A 31 -20.45 -21.27 -9.04
N THR A 32 -20.77 -20.00 -9.28
CA THR A 32 -21.80 -19.59 -10.24
C THR A 32 -21.27 -19.52 -11.67
N ASN A 33 -20.05 -19.01 -11.86
CA ASN A 33 -19.37 -18.98 -13.16
C ASN A 33 -17.89 -19.37 -13.00
N PRO A 34 -17.57 -20.69 -12.97
CA PRO A 34 -16.20 -21.16 -12.75
C PRO A 34 -15.19 -20.72 -13.82
N LYS A 35 -15.66 -20.42 -15.05
CA LYS A 35 -14.79 -20.01 -16.16
C LYS A 35 -14.44 -18.53 -16.13
N ASP A 36 -15.35 -17.70 -15.63
CA ASP A 36 -15.16 -16.25 -15.50
C ASP A 36 -15.87 -15.74 -14.24
N PRO A 37 -15.29 -15.97 -13.04
CA PRO A 37 -15.87 -15.48 -11.79
C PRO A 37 -15.87 -13.94 -11.72
N TRP A 38 -14.92 -13.29 -12.39
CA TRP A 38 -14.77 -11.82 -12.38
C TRP A 38 -15.95 -11.12 -13.05
N SER A 39 -16.59 -11.75 -14.03
CA SER A 39 -17.77 -11.18 -14.69
C SER A 39 -19.01 -11.11 -13.80
N ILE A 40 -19.03 -11.74 -12.63
CA ILE A 40 -20.20 -11.71 -11.72
C ILE A 40 -19.82 -11.30 -10.30
N PHE A 41 -18.53 -11.29 -9.99
CA PHE A 41 -18.06 -10.89 -8.69
C PHE A 41 -18.39 -9.40 -8.41
N PRO A 42 -19.05 -9.08 -7.29
CA PRO A 42 -19.60 -7.73 -7.07
C PRO A 42 -18.59 -6.58 -7.14
N ILE A 43 -17.35 -6.80 -6.69
CA ILE A 43 -16.30 -5.75 -6.72
C ILE A 43 -15.85 -5.49 -8.16
N SER A 44 -15.66 -6.54 -8.95
CA SER A 44 -15.36 -6.43 -10.39
C SER A 44 -16.50 -5.74 -11.14
N GLN A 45 -17.73 -6.12 -10.84
CA GLN A 45 -18.93 -5.49 -11.40
C GLN A 45 -19.06 -4.01 -11.01
N PHE A 46 -18.67 -3.63 -9.79
CA PHE A 46 -18.61 -2.24 -9.38
C PHE A 46 -17.64 -1.43 -10.26
N PHE A 47 -16.41 -1.91 -10.45
CA PHE A 47 -15.43 -1.20 -11.30
C PHE A 47 -15.89 -1.07 -12.75
N MET A 48 -16.60 -2.07 -13.28
CA MET A 48 -17.11 -2.03 -14.65
C MET A 48 -18.35 -1.14 -14.79
N SER A 49 -19.34 -1.29 -13.91
CA SER A 49 -20.59 -0.51 -13.95
C SER A 49 -20.36 0.97 -13.65
N ALA A 50 -19.42 1.28 -12.75
CA ALA A 50 -19.06 2.64 -12.39
C ALA A 50 -17.83 3.16 -13.16
N HIS A 51 -17.41 2.51 -14.27
CA HIS A 51 -16.15 2.80 -14.99
C HIS A 51 -15.94 4.29 -15.23
N SER A 52 -16.92 5.01 -15.80
CA SER A 52 -16.80 6.46 -16.07
C SER A 52 -16.49 7.28 -14.82
N ILE A 53 -17.09 6.93 -13.69
CA ILE A 53 -16.91 7.63 -12.41
C ILE A 53 -15.53 7.27 -11.82
N VAL A 54 -15.20 5.99 -11.75
CA VAL A 54 -13.91 5.54 -11.18
C VAL A 54 -12.73 5.96 -12.05
N PHE A 55 -12.91 6.11 -13.36
CA PHE A 55 -11.91 6.66 -14.27
C PHE A 55 -11.68 8.15 -14.00
N ALA A 56 -12.76 8.94 -13.84
CA ALA A 56 -12.63 10.36 -13.50
C ALA A 56 -11.97 10.58 -12.12
N ILE A 57 -12.36 9.79 -11.12
CA ILE A 57 -11.72 9.79 -9.80
C ILE A 57 -10.26 9.35 -9.93
N GLY A 58 -9.99 8.31 -10.72
CA GLY A 58 -8.66 7.81 -11.03
C GLY A 58 -7.74 8.90 -11.61
N ALA A 59 -8.26 9.75 -12.50
CA ALA A 59 -7.51 10.87 -13.04
C ALA A 59 -7.08 11.86 -11.95
N ILE A 60 -8.01 12.21 -11.04
CA ILE A 60 -7.73 13.10 -9.91
C ILE A 60 -6.69 12.45 -8.98
N VAL A 61 -6.88 11.18 -8.64
CA VAL A 61 -5.94 10.41 -7.80
C VAL A 61 -4.57 10.33 -8.46
N TRP A 62 -4.50 10.16 -9.78
CA TRP A 62 -3.25 10.09 -10.52
C TRP A 62 -2.52 11.43 -10.51
N ILE A 63 -3.23 12.54 -10.80
CA ILE A 63 -2.64 13.89 -10.77
C ILE A 63 -2.13 14.21 -9.37
N LEU A 64 -2.99 14.07 -8.36
CA LEU A 64 -2.64 14.39 -6.97
C LEU A 64 -1.53 13.47 -6.44
N GLY A 65 -1.63 12.17 -6.71
CA GLY A 65 -0.63 11.19 -6.28
C GLY A 65 0.74 11.44 -6.90
N THR A 66 0.79 11.82 -8.18
CA THR A 66 2.03 12.17 -8.89
C THR A 66 2.63 13.46 -8.35
N ILE A 67 1.80 14.48 -8.10
CA ILE A 67 2.26 15.75 -7.48
C ILE A 67 2.83 15.46 -6.09
N VAL A 68 2.14 14.68 -5.26
CA VAL A 68 2.61 14.29 -3.93
C VAL A 68 3.94 13.55 -4.01
N PHE A 69 4.06 12.57 -4.91
CA PHE A 69 5.31 11.84 -5.14
C PHE A 69 6.48 12.78 -5.46
N LEU A 70 6.30 13.69 -6.41
CA LEU A 70 7.34 14.66 -6.81
C LEU A 70 7.70 15.63 -5.68
N LEU A 71 6.70 16.16 -4.97
CA LEU A 71 6.93 17.09 -3.87
C LEU A 71 7.68 16.43 -2.71
N GLU A 72 7.25 15.23 -2.29
CA GLU A 72 7.85 14.54 -1.15
C GLU A 72 9.30 14.15 -1.43
N ILE A 73 9.59 13.69 -2.65
CA ILE A 73 10.96 13.46 -3.12
C ILE A 73 11.79 14.75 -3.14
N ALA A 74 11.20 15.87 -3.55
CA ALA A 74 11.85 17.17 -3.56
C ALA A 74 12.02 17.78 -2.15
N GLY A 75 11.55 17.12 -1.09
CA GLY A 75 11.69 17.58 0.28
C GLY A 75 10.56 18.47 0.79
N TYR A 76 9.42 18.44 0.11
CA TYR A 76 8.24 19.23 0.42
C TYR A 76 7.02 18.34 0.70
N THR A 77 6.23 18.74 1.68
CA THR A 77 5.00 18.04 2.04
C THR A 77 3.83 19.00 2.10
N ILE A 78 2.66 18.51 1.71
CA ILE A 78 1.41 19.28 1.78
C ILE A 78 0.88 19.23 3.21
N THR A 79 0.57 20.40 3.77
CA THR A 79 -0.04 20.56 5.09
C THR A 79 -1.31 21.41 5.00
N SER A 80 -2.10 21.45 6.06
CA SER A 80 -3.30 22.31 6.13
C SER A 80 -2.99 23.81 6.01
N LYS A 81 -1.74 24.21 6.25
CA LYS A 81 -1.27 25.60 6.13
C LYS A 81 -0.51 25.86 4.82
N GLY A 82 -0.49 24.90 3.89
CA GLY A 82 0.24 24.99 2.63
C GLY A 82 1.45 24.06 2.56
N LEU A 83 2.40 24.40 1.68
CA LEU A 83 3.59 23.59 1.43
C LEU A 83 4.65 23.83 2.53
N ALA A 84 5.11 22.76 3.17
CA ALA A 84 6.15 22.82 4.20
C ALA A 84 7.34 21.92 3.82
N LYS A 85 8.55 22.26 4.27
CA LYS A 85 9.70 21.35 4.11
C LYS A 85 9.53 20.13 5.02
N ASN A 86 9.69 18.93 4.47
CA ASN A 86 9.55 17.67 5.20
C ASN A 86 10.88 17.15 5.79
N ARG A 87 12.02 17.72 5.37
CA ARG A 87 13.40 17.30 5.74
C ARG A 87 13.70 15.82 5.49
N MET A 88 12.97 15.21 4.54
CA MET A 88 13.07 13.81 4.14
C MET A 88 13.09 13.66 2.62
N GLY A 89 13.27 14.75 1.88
CA GLY A 89 13.53 14.70 0.46
C GLY A 89 14.90 14.11 0.17
N ILE A 90 15.13 13.69 -1.08
CA ILE A 90 16.38 13.05 -1.50
C ILE A 90 17.61 13.94 -1.17
N GLY A 91 17.46 15.26 -1.22
CA GLY A 91 18.53 16.20 -0.87
C GLY A 91 18.92 16.24 0.61
N ASP A 92 18.07 15.74 1.51
CA ASP A 92 18.29 15.70 2.97
C ASP A 92 18.72 14.31 3.46
N TRP A 93 18.87 13.32 2.56
CA TRP A 93 19.12 11.93 2.93
C TRP A 93 20.53 11.69 3.47
N SER A 94 20.59 10.97 4.59
CA SER A 94 21.81 10.41 5.14
C SER A 94 22.15 9.05 4.53
N VAL A 95 23.35 8.53 4.82
CA VAL A 95 23.73 7.15 4.45
C VAL A 95 22.73 6.11 4.98
N ILE A 96 22.14 6.36 6.15
CA ILE A 96 21.11 5.48 6.73
C ILE A 96 19.86 5.47 5.85
N ASP A 97 19.42 6.63 5.35
CA ASP A 97 18.25 6.71 4.47
C ASP A 97 18.44 5.93 3.18
N ILE A 98 19.61 6.06 2.55
CA ILE A 98 19.97 5.31 1.34
C ILE A 98 19.99 3.81 1.63
N ALA A 99 20.56 3.39 2.77
CA ALA A 99 20.55 1.99 3.18
C ALA A 99 19.14 1.46 3.45
N LEU A 100 18.24 2.28 4.01
CA LEU A 100 16.84 1.92 4.22
C LEU A 100 16.08 1.76 2.89
N VAL A 101 16.33 2.63 1.91
CA VAL A 101 15.78 2.46 0.54
C VAL A 101 16.20 1.11 -0.03
N ALA A 102 17.50 0.81 0.00
CA ALA A 102 18.04 -0.43 -0.55
C ALA A 102 17.51 -1.67 0.18
N LEU A 103 17.45 -1.63 1.52
CA LEU A 103 16.90 -2.70 2.35
C LEU A 103 15.42 -2.94 2.02
N SER A 104 14.62 -1.87 2.02
CA SER A 104 13.19 -1.97 1.71
C SER A 104 12.97 -2.49 0.29
N ALA A 105 13.73 -2.02 -0.70
CA ALA A 105 13.64 -2.50 -2.07
C ALA A 105 14.01 -3.97 -2.21
N ALA A 106 15.12 -4.41 -1.59
CA ALA A 106 15.57 -5.78 -1.65
C ALA A 106 14.60 -6.74 -0.94
N VAL A 107 14.15 -6.39 0.27
CA VAL A 107 13.22 -7.23 1.04
C VAL A 107 11.85 -7.26 0.37
N TYR A 108 11.29 -6.11 0.02
CA TYR A 108 9.98 -6.03 -0.61
C TYR A 108 9.98 -6.70 -1.99
N GLY A 109 10.89 -6.28 -2.88
CA GLY A 109 10.97 -6.80 -4.24
C GLY A 109 11.34 -8.28 -4.29
N GLY A 110 12.29 -8.71 -3.45
CA GLY A 110 12.69 -10.12 -3.34
C GLY A 110 11.55 -11.01 -2.85
N LEU A 111 10.83 -10.60 -1.80
CA LEU A 111 9.66 -11.35 -1.32
C LEU A 111 8.50 -11.32 -2.33
N LEU A 112 8.29 -10.20 -3.01
CA LEU A 112 7.29 -10.11 -4.07
C LEU A 112 7.57 -11.10 -5.21
N ALA A 113 8.84 -11.23 -5.64
CA ALA A 113 9.25 -12.19 -6.64
C ALA A 113 9.15 -13.64 -6.13
N ALA A 114 9.60 -13.90 -4.89
CA ALA A 114 9.57 -15.23 -4.29
C ALA A 114 8.14 -15.74 -4.04
N THR A 115 7.21 -14.84 -3.72
CA THR A 115 5.80 -15.19 -3.45
C THR A 115 4.90 -15.11 -4.67
N ALA A 116 5.38 -14.61 -5.81
CA ALA A 116 4.60 -14.52 -7.05
C ALA A 116 4.00 -15.88 -7.52
N PRO A 117 4.67 -17.03 -7.35
CA PRO A 117 4.11 -18.33 -7.76
C PRO A 117 3.07 -18.92 -6.80
N ILE A 118 2.85 -18.32 -5.62
CA ILE A 118 2.00 -18.92 -4.57
C ILE A 118 0.53 -18.65 -4.88
N THR A 119 -0.18 -19.64 -5.43
CA THR A 119 -1.63 -19.60 -5.65
C THR A 119 -2.36 -20.17 -4.43
N ILE A 120 -2.81 -19.31 -3.51
CA ILE A 120 -3.44 -19.73 -2.25
C ILE A 120 -4.90 -20.17 -2.43
N VAL A 121 -5.63 -19.60 -3.39
CA VAL A 121 -7.02 -19.97 -3.68
C VAL A 121 -7.18 -20.23 -5.19
N PRO A 122 -7.74 -21.37 -5.62
CA PRO A 122 -8.03 -21.64 -7.03
C PRO A 122 -8.94 -20.53 -7.62
N GLY A 123 -8.49 -19.88 -8.70
CA GLY A 123 -9.17 -18.70 -9.28
C GLY A 123 -8.80 -17.35 -8.63
N PHE A 124 -8.11 -17.36 -7.48
CA PHE A 124 -7.48 -16.22 -6.81
C PHE A 124 -5.95 -16.38 -6.87
N THR A 125 -5.39 -16.17 -8.06
CA THR A 125 -3.97 -16.49 -8.34
C THR A 125 -2.96 -15.44 -7.85
N TRP A 126 -3.38 -14.42 -7.08
CA TRP A 126 -2.56 -13.21 -6.85
C TRP A 126 -2.50 -12.69 -5.40
N LEU A 127 -2.70 -13.53 -4.38
CA LEU A 127 -2.50 -13.07 -3.00
C LEU A 127 -1.00 -13.02 -2.66
N ARG A 128 -0.38 -11.83 -2.78
CA ARG A 128 1.04 -11.56 -2.50
C ARG A 128 1.24 -11.15 -1.03
N PRO A 129 1.75 -12.03 -0.14
CA PRO A 129 1.91 -11.72 1.28
C PRO A 129 2.92 -10.58 1.53
N ALA A 130 3.89 -10.41 0.63
CA ALA A 130 4.90 -9.36 0.69
C ALA A 130 4.29 -7.94 0.71
N ASN A 131 3.08 -7.74 0.16
CA ASN A 131 2.39 -6.45 0.20
C ASN A 131 2.07 -5.96 1.61
N SER A 132 2.05 -6.86 2.60
CA SER A 132 1.91 -6.49 4.01
C SER A 132 3.08 -5.66 4.56
N LEU A 133 4.26 -5.72 3.93
CA LEU A 133 5.44 -4.95 4.34
C LEU A 133 5.44 -3.53 3.78
N ALA A 134 4.79 -3.30 2.64
CA ALA A 134 4.76 -2.00 1.98
C ALA A 134 4.28 -0.85 2.89
N PRO A 135 3.10 -0.94 3.56
CA PRO A 135 2.66 0.11 4.45
C PRO A 135 3.57 0.25 5.70
N LEU A 136 4.17 -0.85 6.16
CA LEU A 136 5.07 -0.86 7.31
C LEU A 136 6.38 -0.12 7.02
N PHE A 137 6.99 -0.35 5.85
CA PHE A 137 8.21 0.35 5.46
C PHE A 137 8.01 1.85 5.35
N GLY A 138 6.88 2.30 4.79
CA GLY A 138 6.51 3.71 4.85
C GLY A 138 6.41 4.22 6.29
N MET A 139 5.60 3.57 7.13
CA MET A 139 5.41 4.00 8.52
C MET A 139 6.72 4.00 9.34
N PHE A 140 7.62 3.06 9.10
CA PHE A 140 8.84 2.87 9.88
C PHE A 140 9.98 3.75 9.39
N PHE A 141 10.17 3.86 8.08
CA PHE A 141 11.34 4.51 7.49
C PHE A 141 11.03 5.83 6.79
N GLY A 142 9.76 6.20 6.65
CA GLY A 142 9.33 7.45 6.04
C GLY A 142 9.39 7.41 4.51
N ILE A 143 9.73 8.55 3.91
CA ILE A 143 9.92 8.67 2.45
C ILE A 143 10.96 7.66 1.91
N PRO A 144 12.12 7.43 2.57
CA PRO A 144 13.04 6.35 2.18
C PRO A 144 12.38 4.97 2.05
N GLY A 145 11.52 4.61 3.02
CA GLY A 145 10.77 3.35 2.97
C GLY A 145 9.79 3.30 1.82
N ALA A 146 9.06 4.40 1.56
CA ALA A 146 8.11 4.49 0.46
C ALA A 146 8.80 4.42 -0.92
N VAL A 147 9.95 5.07 -1.09
CA VAL A 147 10.78 4.95 -2.31
C VAL A 147 11.33 3.54 -2.45
N GLY A 148 11.78 2.92 -1.34
CA GLY A 148 12.22 1.53 -1.34
C GLY A 148 11.13 0.56 -1.80
N VAL A 149 9.88 0.77 -1.38
CA VAL A 149 8.72 -0.01 -1.84
C VAL A 149 8.47 0.18 -3.35
N ALA A 150 8.54 1.41 -3.85
CA ALA A 150 8.40 1.71 -5.27
C ALA A 150 9.48 1.01 -6.13
N ILE A 151 10.75 1.12 -5.72
CA ILE A 151 11.88 0.45 -6.36
C ILE A 151 11.75 -1.06 -6.25
N GLY A 152 11.36 -1.58 -5.08
CA GLY A 152 11.14 -3.01 -4.86
C GLY A 152 10.07 -3.59 -5.79
N ASN A 153 8.96 -2.87 -6.01
CA ASN A 153 7.97 -3.30 -7.00
C ASN A 153 8.56 -3.34 -8.42
N LEU A 154 9.31 -2.30 -8.82
CA LEU A 154 9.94 -2.26 -10.13
C LEU A 154 10.93 -3.42 -10.33
N LEU A 155 11.73 -3.73 -9.31
CA LEU A 155 12.62 -4.89 -9.32
C LEU A 155 11.83 -6.20 -9.43
N ALA A 156 10.72 -6.33 -8.71
CA ALA A 156 9.85 -7.50 -8.85
C ALA A 156 9.31 -7.64 -10.27
N ASP A 157 8.86 -6.56 -10.90
CA ASP A 157 8.39 -6.56 -12.29
C ASP A 157 9.49 -7.00 -13.27
N ILE A 158 10.73 -6.52 -13.07
CA ILE A 158 11.90 -6.92 -13.87
C ILE A 158 12.18 -8.42 -13.71
N LEU A 159 12.22 -8.92 -12.47
CA LEU A 159 12.56 -10.30 -12.17
C LEU A 159 11.47 -11.30 -12.61
N SER A 160 10.21 -10.85 -12.65
CA SER A 160 9.07 -11.67 -13.06
C SER A 160 8.70 -11.54 -14.54
N GLY A 161 9.40 -10.68 -15.29
CA GLY A 161 9.17 -10.48 -16.73
C GLY A 161 7.98 -9.58 -17.07
N TYR A 162 7.41 -8.87 -16.08
CA TYR A 162 6.31 -7.91 -16.28
C TYR A 162 6.79 -6.46 -16.51
N PHE A 163 8.09 -6.23 -16.60
CA PHE A 163 8.64 -4.90 -16.82
C PHE A 163 8.17 -4.29 -18.14
N GLY A 164 7.55 -3.12 -18.07
CA GLY A 164 7.07 -2.38 -19.23
C GLY A 164 6.47 -1.03 -18.86
N VAL A 165 5.68 -0.44 -19.77
CA VAL A 165 5.05 0.87 -19.54
C VAL A 165 4.11 0.85 -18.32
N GLY A 166 3.48 -0.30 -18.04
CA GLY A 166 2.68 -0.49 -16.82
C GLY A 166 3.47 -0.32 -15.52
N SER A 167 4.76 -0.62 -15.51
CA SER A 167 5.61 -0.51 -14.32
C SER A 167 5.82 0.93 -13.86
N ILE A 168 5.59 1.94 -14.71
CA ILE A 168 5.62 3.35 -14.30
C ILE A 168 4.45 3.64 -13.35
N GLY A 169 3.24 3.21 -13.71
CA GLY A 169 2.07 3.29 -12.84
C GLY A 169 2.27 2.47 -11.57
N GLY A 170 2.84 1.27 -11.70
CA GLY A 170 3.22 0.42 -10.57
C GLY A 170 4.21 1.09 -9.61
N PHE A 171 5.23 1.78 -10.11
CA PHE A 171 6.25 2.45 -9.30
C PHE A 171 5.62 3.49 -8.36
N ILE A 172 4.88 4.45 -8.93
CA ILE A 172 4.28 5.53 -8.12
C ILE A 172 3.09 5.00 -7.31
N GLY A 173 2.31 4.06 -7.85
CA GLY A 173 1.23 3.41 -7.11
C GLY A 173 1.73 2.74 -5.83
N ASN A 174 2.85 2.01 -5.90
CA ASN A 174 3.47 1.36 -4.75
C ASN A 174 4.13 2.35 -3.78
N PHE A 175 4.68 3.46 -4.27
CA PHE A 175 5.07 4.57 -3.40
C PHE A 175 3.87 5.04 -2.56
N LEU A 176 2.70 5.22 -3.18
CA LEU A 176 1.48 5.70 -2.51
C LEU A 176 0.96 4.70 -1.46
N ILE A 177 1.07 3.39 -1.73
CA ILE A 177 0.75 2.32 -0.76
C ILE A 177 1.48 2.53 0.56
N ALA A 178 2.78 2.85 0.49
CA ALA A 178 3.62 3.08 1.67
C ALA A 178 3.45 4.50 2.24
N TYR A 179 3.30 5.50 1.38
CA TYR A 179 3.24 6.91 1.75
C TYR A 179 1.97 7.26 2.55
N ILE A 180 0.79 6.74 2.16
CA ILE A 180 -0.48 7.05 2.82
C ILE A 180 -0.44 6.71 4.32
N PRO A 181 -0.14 5.47 4.74
CA PRO A 181 -0.09 5.14 6.16
C PRO A 181 1.06 5.86 6.87
N TYR A 182 2.21 6.07 6.23
CA TYR A 182 3.29 6.92 6.76
C TYR A 182 2.81 8.32 7.16
N LYS A 183 2.00 8.94 6.30
CA LYS A 183 1.59 10.34 6.44
C LYS A 183 0.44 10.51 7.44
N PHE A 184 -0.52 9.59 7.42
CA PHE A 184 -1.80 9.78 8.11
C PHE A 184 -1.93 8.97 9.40
N VAL A 185 -1.16 7.90 9.58
CA VAL A 185 -1.12 7.19 10.87
C VAL A 185 -0.21 7.95 11.83
N ARG A 186 -0.74 8.31 13.00
CA ARG A 186 -0.02 9.14 13.97
C ARG A 186 0.92 8.33 14.84
N ASP A 187 0.50 7.13 15.21
CA ASP A 187 1.28 6.21 16.03
C ASP A 187 1.48 4.89 15.28
N HIS A 188 2.74 4.55 15.01
CA HIS A 188 3.12 3.36 14.25
C HIS A 188 3.42 2.14 15.14
N SER A 189 3.16 2.24 16.46
CA SER A 189 3.50 1.20 17.42
C SER A 189 2.51 0.03 17.49
N PHE A 190 1.31 0.18 16.93
CA PHE A 190 0.22 -0.79 17.03
C PHE A 190 -0.16 -1.14 18.48
N SER A 191 0.20 -0.30 19.45
CA SER A 191 0.06 -0.57 20.88
C SER A 191 -1.31 -0.21 21.46
N ASN A 192 -2.09 0.60 20.74
CA ASN A 192 -3.37 1.12 21.20
C ASN A 192 -4.43 1.11 20.08
N ALA A 193 -5.70 1.25 20.48
CA ALA A 193 -6.83 1.18 19.56
C ALA A 193 -6.82 2.29 18.51
N SER A 194 -6.32 3.49 18.84
CA SER A 194 -6.24 4.60 17.88
C SER A 194 -5.22 4.30 16.79
N SER A 195 -4.04 3.79 17.15
CA SER A 195 -2.98 3.38 16.22
C SER A 195 -3.47 2.30 15.26
N ILE A 196 -4.11 1.25 15.79
CA ILE A 196 -4.68 0.19 14.93
C ILE A 196 -5.84 0.71 14.08
N GLY A 197 -6.76 1.49 14.64
CA GLY A 197 -7.91 2.03 13.91
C GLY A 197 -7.48 2.93 12.75
N GLU A 198 -6.54 3.85 13.01
CA GLU A 198 -5.94 4.69 11.97
C GLU A 198 -5.23 3.85 10.90
N PHE A 199 -4.52 2.78 11.29
CA PHE A 199 -3.90 1.87 10.34
C PHE A 199 -4.93 1.13 9.46
N TYR A 200 -6.04 0.64 10.02
CA TYR A 200 -7.09 0.02 9.21
C TYR A 200 -7.72 1.03 8.23
N ILE A 201 -7.89 2.29 8.63
CA ILE A 201 -8.41 3.31 7.71
C ILE A 201 -7.38 3.61 6.61
N TRP A 202 -6.16 3.99 6.97
CA TRP A 202 -5.18 4.52 6.02
C TRP A 202 -4.31 3.45 5.35
N GLY A 203 -3.83 2.47 6.11
CA GLY A 203 -2.94 1.40 5.66
C GLY A 203 -3.64 0.16 5.09
N VAL A 204 -4.93 -0.02 5.36
CA VAL A 204 -5.72 -1.13 4.79
C VAL A 204 -6.67 -0.62 3.72
N ILE A 205 -7.60 0.27 4.05
CA ILE A 205 -8.68 0.67 3.13
C ILE A 205 -8.23 1.75 2.13
N VAL A 206 -7.86 2.94 2.61
CA VAL A 206 -7.62 4.10 1.73
C VAL A 206 -6.49 3.85 0.75
N GLN A 207 -5.35 3.32 1.22
CA GLN A 207 -4.23 3.04 0.32
C GLN A 207 -4.56 1.99 -0.75
N ALA A 208 -5.43 1.01 -0.46
CA ALA A 208 -5.82 -0.02 -1.41
C ALA A 208 -6.66 0.58 -2.54
N PHE A 209 -7.59 1.48 -2.23
CA PHE A 209 -8.35 2.22 -3.23
C PHE A 209 -7.46 3.17 -4.04
N VAL A 210 -6.60 3.95 -3.37
CA VAL A 210 -5.72 4.90 -4.07
C VAL A 210 -4.77 4.17 -5.03
N SER A 211 -4.14 3.08 -4.60
CA SER A 211 -3.24 2.31 -5.45
C SER A 211 -3.95 1.63 -6.61
N ALA A 212 -5.11 1.00 -6.38
CA ALA A 212 -5.90 0.38 -7.45
C ALA A 212 -6.32 1.42 -8.50
N LEU A 213 -6.86 2.57 -8.08
CA LEU A 213 -7.28 3.64 -8.99
C LEU A 213 -6.10 4.27 -9.73
N TYR A 214 -4.99 4.56 -9.03
CA TYR A 214 -3.80 5.15 -9.63
C TYR A 214 -3.21 4.24 -10.73
N ILE A 215 -2.99 2.97 -10.41
CA ILE A 215 -2.37 2.01 -11.33
C ILE A 215 -3.30 1.73 -12.50
N CYS A 216 -4.59 1.48 -12.26
CA CYS A 216 -5.52 1.11 -13.32
C CYS A 216 -5.86 2.29 -14.23
N TRP A 217 -5.91 3.52 -13.70
CA TRP A 217 -6.05 4.71 -14.54
C TRP A 217 -4.85 4.86 -15.48
N TRP A 218 -3.62 4.66 -14.99
CA TRP A 218 -2.43 4.67 -15.83
C TRP A 218 -2.47 3.60 -16.92
N LEU A 219 -2.87 2.37 -16.58
CA LEU A 219 -2.99 1.27 -17.52
C LEU A 219 -4.07 1.52 -18.58
N ASP A 220 -5.19 2.14 -18.21
CA ASP A 220 -6.28 2.49 -19.13
C ASP A 220 -5.82 3.55 -20.15
N ILE A 221 -5.21 4.65 -19.68
CA ILE A 221 -4.64 5.68 -20.57
C ILE A 221 -3.56 5.11 -21.50
N MET A 222 -2.76 4.18 -20.99
CA MET A 222 -1.71 3.51 -21.77
C MET A 222 -2.19 2.24 -22.47
N GLN A 223 -3.51 2.01 -22.57
CA GLN A 223 -4.08 0.79 -23.13
C GLN A 223 -3.54 0.45 -24.52
N ASN A 224 -3.39 1.46 -25.40
CA ASN A 224 -2.88 1.25 -26.76
C ASN A 224 -1.43 0.72 -26.80
N VAL A 225 -0.65 0.99 -25.75
CA VAL A 225 0.74 0.55 -25.63
C VAL A 225 0.85 -0.76 -24.85
N VAL A 226 0.03 -0.90 -23.80
CA VAL A 226 0.04 -2.06 -22.90
C VAL A 226 -0.73 -3.25 -23.51
N GLY A 227 -1.71 -3.00 -24.37
CA GLY A 227 -2.48 -4.02 -25.09
C GLY A 227 -3.51 -4.78 -24.24
N LEU A 228 -3.81 -4.30 -23.02
CA LEU A 228 -4.75 -4.97 -22.12
C LEU A 228 -6.20 -4.51 -22.36
N PRO A 229 -7.17 -5.43 -22.44
CA PRO A 229 -8.59 -5.07 -22.50
C PRO A 229 -9.05 -4.31 -21.25
N LEU A 230 -10.03 -3.40 -21.39
CA LEU A 230 -10.57 -2.63 -20.26
C LEU A 230 -11.12 -3.53 -19.14
N PHE A 231 -11.74 -4.66 -19.52
CA PHE A 231 -12.19 -5.67 -18.58
C PHE A 231 -11.03 -6.21 -17.71
N VAL A 232 -9.87 -6.49 -18.32
CA VAL A 232 -8.71 -7.00 -17.56
C VAL A 232 -8.19 -5.92 -16.61
N ILE A 233 -8.13 -4.66 -17.05
CA ILE A 233 -7.64 -3.54 -16.23
C ILE A 233 -8.56 -3.29 -15.03
N TRP A 234 -9.86 -3.13 -15.27
CA TRP A 234 -10.79 -2.69 -14.23
C TRP A 234 -11.49 -3.82 -13.49
N ALA A 235 -11.91 -4.89 -14.17
CA ALA A 235 -12.58 -6.01 -13.51
C ALA A 235 -11.59 -6.91 -12.76
N ILE A 236 -10.41 -7.18 -13.36
CA ILE A 236 -9.44 -8.14 -12.82
C ILE A 236 -8.34 -7.43 -12.03
N ILE A 237 -7.57 -6.54 -12.64
CA ILE A 237 -6.38 -5.94 -12.02
C ILE A 237 -6.77 -5.02 -10.85
N ALA A 238 -7.70 -4.07 -11.06
CA ALA A 238 -8.14 -3.15 -9.99
C ALA A 238 -8.68 -3.92 -8.77
N THR A 239 -9.54 -4.90 -9.03
CA THR A 239 -10.10 -5.79 -8.01
C THR A 239 -9.02 -6.62 -7.31
N SER A 240 -8.06 -7.16 -8.05
CA SER A 240 -6.96 -7.96 -7.49
C SER A 240 -6.07 -7.11 -6.59
N ILE A 241 -5.70 -5.90 -7.02
CA ILE A 241 -4.92 -4.95 -6.21
C ILE A 241 -5.68 -4.61 -4.93
N LEU A 242 -6.96 -4.23 -5.06
CA LEU A 242 -7.80 -3.83 -3.93
C LEU A 242 -7.89 -4.95 -2.89
N ILE A 243 -8.24 -6.16 -3.32
CA ILE A 243 -8.47 -7.28 -2.40
C ILE A 243 -7.16 -7.77 -1.81
N ASN A 244 -6.10 -7.85 -2.62
CA ASN A 244 -4.82 -8.26 -2.11
C ASN A 244 -4.36 -7.33 -0.99
N ASN A 245 -4.35 -6.02 -1.25
CA ASN A 245 -3.92 -5.02 -0.29
C ASN A 245 -4.80 -5.00 0.97
N ILE A 246 -6.13 -5.06 0.82
CA ILE A 246 -7.03 -5.12 1.98
C ILE A 246 -6.77 -6.39 2.80
N THR A 247 -6.66 -7.55 2.15
CA THR A 247 -6.51 -8.84 2.83
C THR A 247 -5.19 -8.92 3.59
N VAL A 248 -4.08 -8.71 2.88
CA VAL A 248 -2.75 -8.90 3.48
C VAL A 248 -2.46 -7.83 4.51
N ASN A 249 -2.93 -6.59 4.31
CA ASN A 249 -2.71 -5.52 5.27
C ASN A 249 -3.66 -5.61 6.47
N ALA A 250 -4.88 -6.14 6.31
CA ALA A 250 -5.78 -6.36 7.44
C ALA A 250 -5.28 -7.47 8.37
N VAL A 251 -4.58 -8.47 7.84
CA VAL A 251 -4.20 -9.68 8.58
C VAL A 251 -2.74 -9.65 8.98
N LEU A 252 -1.82 -9.52 8.03
CA LEU A 252 -0.38 -9.71 8.27
C LEU A 252 0.30 -8.45 8.77
N SER A 253 -0.06 -7.26 8.26
CA SER A 253 0.62 -6.03 8.67
C SER A 253 0.53 -5.71 10.16
N PRO A 254 -0.59 -5.92 10.89
CA PRO A 254 -0.63 -5.68 12.33
C PRO A 254 0.28 -6.65 13.10
N ILE A 255 0.31 -7.92 12.69
CA ILE A 255 1.17 -8.96 13.31
C ILE A 255 2.64 -8.58 13.12
N LEU A 256 3.04 -8.31 11.88
CA LEU A 256 4.39 -7.88 11.54
C LEU A 256 4.72 -6.53 12.18
N GLY A 257 3.76 -5.62 12.26
CA GLY A 257 3.91 -4.30 12.87
C GLY A 257 4.28 -4.38 14.34
N VAL A 258 3.56 -5.18 15.12
CA VAL A 258 3.84 -5.40 16.56
C VAL A 258 5.22 -6.03 16.78
N ILE A 259 5.64 -6.95 15.90
CA ILE A 259 6.95 -7.64 16.01
C ILE A 259 8.10 -6.71 15.59
N LEU A 260 7.95 -6.02 14.47
CA LEU A 260 9.03 -5.27 13.84
C LEU A 260 9.21 -3.88 14.45
N PHE A 261 8.15 -3.22 14.92
CA PHE A 261 8.24 -1.86 15.42
C PHE A 261 9.24 -1.70 16.59
N PRO A 262 9.26 -2.55 17.63
CA PRO A 262 10.26 -2.47 18.70
C PRO A 262 11.70 -2.67 18.19
N ILE A 263 11.90 -3.55 17.20
CA ILE A 263 13.22 -3.83 16.61
C ILE A 263 13.71 -2.62 15.82
N VAL A 264 12.84 -2.04 14.99
CA VAL A 264 13.15 -0.82 14.22
C VAL A 264 13.48 0.34 15.14
N LYS A 265 12.67 0.53 16.20
CA LYS A 265 12.84 1.62 17.15
C LYS A 265 14.10 1.47 17.99
N SER A 266 14.37 0.28 18.54
CA SER A 266 15.58 0.03 19.34
C SER A 266 16.89 0.20 18.54
N ARG A 267 16.85 0.02 17.22
CA ARG A 267 17.99 0.23 16.32
C ARG A 267 18.11 1.68 15.81
N GLY A 268 17.26 2.59 16.27
CA GLY A 268 17.27 3.99 15.84
C GLY A 268 16.90 4.20 14.37
N LEU A 269 16.23 3.22 13.73
CA LEU A 269 15.87 3.29 12.31
C LEU A 269 14.54 4.02 12.07
N TYR A 270 13.76 4.22 13.14
CA TYR A 270 12.45 4.85 13.07
C TYR A 270 12.54 6.31 12.63
N TRP A 271 11.87 6.67 11.54
CA TRP A 271 12.06 7.97 10.89
C TRP A 271 11.73 9.17 11.78
N LYS A 272 10.72 9.07 12.67
CA LYS A 272 10.36 10.19 13.55
C LYS A 272 11.51 10.52 14.49
N ASP A 273 12.20 9.50 15.00
CA ASP A 273 13.34 9.67 15.90
C ASP A 273 14.59 10.18 15.15
N ARG A 274 14.71 9.87 13.84
CA ARG A 274 15.83 10.32 13.00
C ARG A 274 15.67 11.75 12.48
N VAL A 275 14.45 12.17 12.16
CA VAL A 275 14.17 13.43 11.43
C VAL A 275 13.68 14.54 12.35
N GLN A 276 12.90 14.21 13.38
CA GLN A 276 12.57 15.16 14.44
C GLN A 276 13.61 14.99 15.53
N PRO A 277 14.52 15.98 15.75
CA PRO A 277 15.42 15.90 16.88
C PRO A 277 14.57 15.72 18.13
N GLN A 278 14.90 14.73 18.96
CA GLN A 278 14.39 14.67 20.32
C GLN A 278 14.56 16.07 20.90
N ALA A 279 13.47 16.72 21.28
CA ALA A 279 13.54 17.96 22.04
C ALA A 279 14.40 17.67 23.25
N SER A 280 15.64 18.14 23.18
CA SER A 280 16.67 18.17 24.22
C SER A 280 16.29 17.43 25.51
N THR A 281 16.88 16.26 25.72
CA THR A 281 17.19 15.70 27.05
C THR A 281 18.25 16.56 27.78
N LEU A 282 18.12 17.88 27.68
CA LEU A 282 18.93 18.89 28.34
C LEU A 282 18.00 19.95 28.95
N SER A 283 17.23 19.53 29.94
CA SER A 283 16.80 20.41 31.01
C SER A 283 16.83 19.63 32.33
N LYS A 284 18.03 19.63 32.94
CA LYS A 284 18.37 19.42 34.36
C LYS A 284 17.75 18.22 35.08
#